data_AF-B1PPW7-F1
#
_entry.id   AF-B1PPW7-F1
#
_cell.length_a   1.000
_cell.length_b   1.000
_cell.length_c   1.000
_cell.angle_alpha   90.00
_cell.angle_beta   90.00
_cell.angle_gamma   90.00
#
_symmetry.space_group_name_H-M   'P 1'
#
loop_
_entity.id
_entity.type
_entity.pdbx_description
1 polymer ?
#
loop_
_entity_poly.entity_id
_entity_poly.type
_entity_poly.pdbx_seq_one_letter_code
_entity_poly.pdbx_strand_id
1 'polypeptide(L)'
;AVEYVESGMVLGLGTGSTAKHAVDRIGELLRQGKLQNIVGIPTSKKTHEQALSVGIPLSDLDSHPVLDLAIDGADEVDTHL
;
A
#
# COMPACT_ATOMS: atom_id res chain seq x y z
N ALA A 1 7.20 3.19 -8.46
CA ALA A 1 6.68 2.59 -7.20
C ALA A 1 5.43 1.73 -7.44
N VAL A 2 4.26 2.30 -7.78
CA VAL A 2 3.04 1.51 -8.01
C VAL A 2 3.16 0.55 -9.22
N GLU A 3 4.11 0.80 -10.12
CA GLU A 3 4.45 -0.12 -11.22
C GLU A 3 5.01 -1.48 -10.78
N TYR A 4 5.50 -1.60 -9.54
CA TYR A 4 5.97 -2.86 -8.95
C TYR A 4 4.85 -3.65 -8.29
N VAL A 5 3.62 -3.12 -8.25
CA VAL A 5 2.47 -3.79 -7.67
C VAL A 5 1.82 -4.68 -8.72
N GLU A 6 1.66 -5.96 -8.39
CA GLU A 6 1.00 -6.97 -9.22
C GLU A 6 -0.24 -7.51 -8.52
N SER A 7 -1.18 -8.03 -9.32
CA SER A 7 -2.40 -8.63 -8.78
C SER A 7 -2.08 -9.85 -7.90
N GLY A 8 -2.79 -9.99 -6.77
CA GLY A 8 -2.55 -11.06 -5.80
C GLY A 8 -1.59 -10.69 -4.66
N MET A 9 -0.92 -9.53 -4.73
CA MET A 9 0.06 -9.14 -3.71
C MET A 9 -0.56 -8.71 -2.38
N VAL A 10 0.15 -9.03 -1.30
CA VAL A 10 0.01 -8.45 0.04
C VAL A 10 0.97 -7.26 0.15
N LEU A 11 0.41 -6.07 0.36
CA LEU A 11 1.13 -4.80 0.30
C LEU A 11 1.22 -4.14 1.67
N GLY A 12 2.44 -3.79 2.10
CA GLY A 12 2.66 -2.88 3.21
C GLY A 12 2.40 -1.44 2.77
N LEU A 13 1.44 -0.77 3.41
CA LEU A 13 1.04 0.59 3.06
C LEU A 13 1.61 1.57 4.08
N GLY A 14 2.62 2.32 3.66
CA GLY A 14 3.31 3.34 4.43
C GLY A 14 2.46 4.55 4.80
N THR A 15 3.07 5.52 5.46
CA THR A 15 2.40 6.71 6.00
C THR A 15 3.07 7.99 5.50
N GLY A 16 2.29 9.06 5.34
CA GLY A 16 2.80 10.38 4.97
C GLY A 16 2.24 10.89 3.65
N SER A 17 2.59 12.12 3.28
CA SER A 17 2.11 12.77 2.05
C SER A 17 2.53 12.00 0.79
N THR A 18 3.74 11.45 0.77
CA THR A 18 4.25 10.67 -0.36
C THR A 18 3.55 9.32 -0.49
N ALA A 19 3.47 8.54 0.59
CA ALA A 19 2.79 7.24 0.62
C ALA A 19 1.30 7.37 0.27
N LYS A 20 0.66 8.48 0.66
CA LYS A 20 -0.73 8.80 0.31
C LYS A 20 -1.00 8.66 -1.20
N HIS A 21 -0.11 9.19 -2.05
CA HIS A 21 -0.28 9.12 -3.50
C HIS A 21 -0.21 7.69 -4.04
N ALA A 22 0.63 6.83 -3.44
CA ALA A 22 0.70 5.42 -3.81
C ALA A 22 -0.61 4.68 -3.46
N VAL A 23 -1.16 4.90 -2.27
CA VAL A 23 -2.43 4.32 -1.81
C VAL A 23 -3.58 4.76 -2.73
N ASP A 24 -3.69 6.06 -3.03
CA ASP A 24 -4.73 6.58 -3.93
C ASP A 24 -4.66 5.93 -5.33
N ARG A 25 -3.44 5.77 -5.85
CA ARG A 25 -3.22 5.16 -7.18
C ARG A 25 -3.53 3.66 -7.18
N ILE A 26 -3.18 2.93 -6.13
CA ILE A 26 -3.54 1.50 -6.00
C ILE A 26 -5.06 1.34 -5.99
N GLY A 27 -5.78 2.14 -5.20
CA GLY A 27 -7.24 2.12 -5.16
C GLY A 27 -7.88 2.45 -6.52
N GLU A 28 -7.32 3.41 -7.26
CA GLU A 28 -7.76 3.70 -8.63
C GLU A 28 -7.58 2.50 -9.57
N LEU A 29 -6.44 1.82 -9.52
CA LEU A 29 -6.14 0.66 -10.38
C LEU A 29 -7.03 -0.55 -10.05
N LEU A 30 -7.34 -0.77 -8.77
CA LEU A 30 -8.33 -1.76 -8.33
C LEU A 30 -9.71 -1.46 -8.89
N ARG A 31 -10.16 -0.19 -8.78
CA ARG A 31 -11.46 0.24 -9.33
C ARG A 31 -11.53 0.11 -10.86
N GLN A 32 -10.39 0.30 -11.55
CA GLN A 32 -10.28 0.09 -12.99
C GLN A 32 -10.19 -1.40 -13.39
N GLY A 33 -10.10 -2.32 -12.44
CA GLY A 33 -9.92 -3.76 -12.69
C GLY A 33 -8.53 -4.14 -13.22
N LYS A 34 -7.57 -3.20 -13.20
CA LYS A 34 -6.19 -3.40 -13.64
C LYS A 34 -5.34 -4.12 -12.60
N LEU A 35 -5.68 -3.92 -11.33
CA LEU A 35 -5.22 -4.75 -10.22
C LEU A 35 -6.40 -5.54 -9.67
N GLN A 36 -6.11 -6.74 -9.18
CA GLN A 36 -7.09 -7.63 -8.57
C GLN A 36 -6.44 -8.35 -7.38
N ASN A 37 -7.26 -8.81 -6.43
CA ASN A 37 -6.82 -9.64 -5.31
C ASN A 37 -5.67 -9.02 -4.48
N ILE A 38 -5.67 -7.70 -4.30
CA ILE A 38 -4.71 -7.01 -3.42
C ILE A 38 -5.22 -7.03 -1.98
N VAL A 39 -4.30 -7.21 -1.03
CA VAL A 39 -4.53 -6.99 0.40
C VAL A 39 -3.55 -5.95 0.92
N GLY A 40 -4.04 -4.90 1.57
CA GLY A 40 -3.23 -3.84 2.18
C GLY A 40 -3.04 -4.04 3.69
N ILE A 41 -1.80 -3.86 4.16
CA ILE A 41 -1.41 -3.88 5.57
C ILE A 41 -0.96 -2.46 5.95
N PRO A 42 -1.83 -1.64 6.57
CA PRO A 42 -1.53 -0.25 6.84
C PRO A 42 -0.58 -0.07 8.03
N THR A 43 0.39 0.85 7.92
CA THR A 43 1.32 1.18 9.02
C THR A 43 0.77 2.19 10.01
N SER A 44 -0.37 2.83 9.73
CA SER A 44 -1.03 3.79 10.63
C SER A 44 -2.55 3.82 10.46
N LYS A 45 -3.25 4.36 11.46
CA LYS A 45 -4.71 4.62 11.38
C LYS A 45 -5.06 5.54 10.21
N LYS A 46 -4.22 6.53 9.94
CA LYS A 46 -4.41 7.48 8.83
C LYS A 46 -4.36 6.75 7.48
N THR A 47 -3.37 5.88 7.28
CA THR A 47 -3.27 5.07 6.06
C THR A 47 -4.41 4.05 5.98
N HIS A 48 -4.81 3.45 7.10
CA HIS A 48 -5.96 2.54 7.16
C HIS A 48 -7.25 3.22 6.68
N GLU A 49 -7.59 4.39 7.24
CA GLU A 49 -8.77 5.16 6.85
C GLU A 49 -8.73 5.56 5.37
N GLN A 50 -7.56 6.00 4.90
CA GLN A 50 -7.37 6.32 3.49
C GLN A 50 -7.60 5.11 2.59
N ALA A 51 -6.94 3.98 2.89
CA ALA A 51 -7.01 2.77 2.07
C ALA A 51 -8.43 2.20 2.01
N LEU A 52 -9.17 2.25 3.13
CA LEU A 52 -10.61 1.95 3.16
C LEU A 52 -11.40 2.87 2.23
N SER A 53 -11.14 4.18 2.29
CA SER A 53 -11.89 5.16 1.49
C SER A 53 -11.72 4.98 -0.03
N VAL A 54 -10.58 4.41 -0.47
CA VAL A 54 -10.30 4.13 -1.88
C VAL A 54 -10.62 2.69 -2.30
N GLY A 55 -11.15 1.87 -1.37
CA GLY A 55 -11.64 0.52 -1.65
C GLY A 55 -10.55 -0.55 -1.69
N ILE A 56 -9.42 -0.36 -1.01
CA ILE A 56 -8.39 -1.40 -0.87
C ILE A 56 -8.82 -2.37 0.25
N PRO A 57 -8.91 -3.69 0.00
CA PRO A 57 -9.12 -4.68 1.05
C PRO A 57 -7.97 -4.67 2.05
N LEU A 58 -8.26 -4.70 3.35
CA LEU A 58 -7.24 -4.59 4.41
C LEU A 58 -7.15 -5.83 5.29
N SER A 59 -5.96 -6.04 5.85
CA SER A 59 -5.68 -7.03 6.88
C SER A 59 -4.58 -6.52 7.83
N ASP A 60 -3.99 -7.42 8.63
CA ASP A 60 -2.94 -7.16 9.62
C ASP A 60 -1.79 -8.16 9.47
N LEU A 61 -0.68 -7.87 10.16
CA LEU A 61 0.52 -8.72 10.14
C LEU A 61 0.33 -10.06 10.86
N ASP A 62 -0.61 -10.15 11.80
CA ASP A 62 -0.92 -11.41 12.48
C ASP A 62 -1.55 -12.42 11.50
N SER A 63 -2.41 -11.93 10.60
CA SER A 63 -3.06 -12.73 9.56
C SER A 63 -2.18 -12.91 8.31
N HIS A 64 -1.36 -11.91 7.98
CA HIS A 64 -0.45 -11.91 6.82
C HIS A 64 0.98 -11.54 7.26
N PRO A 65 1.75 -12.49 7.81
CA PRO A 65 3.09 -12.23 8.36
C PRO A 65 4.16 -11.98 7.27
N VAL A 66 3.85 -12.30 6.01
CA VAL A 66 4.74 -12.10 4.86
C VAL A 66 4.07 -11.15 3.88
N LEU A 67 4.80 -10.10 3.49
CA LEU A 67 4.38 -9.09 2.55
C LEU A 67 5.23 -9.22 1.29
N ASP A 68 4.59 -9.06 0.12
CA ASP A 68 5.29 -9.12 -1.17
C ASP A 68 6.04 -7.81 -1.45
N LEU A 69 5.46 -6.68 -1.03
CA LEU A 69 6.03 -5.36 -1.23
C LEU A 69 5.57 -4.40 -0.13
N ALA A 70 6.46 -3.53 0.35
CA ALA A 70 6.11 -2.39 1.19
C ALA A 70 6.47 -1.09 0.47
N ILE A 71 5.55 -0.12 0.48
CA ILE A 71 5.76 1.21 -0.09
C ILE A 71 5.60 2.24 1.04
N ASP A 72 6.69 2.91 1.39
CA ASP A 72 6.69 3.98 2.38
C ASP A 72 7.54 5.18 1.94
N GLY A 73 7.35 6.30 2.62
CA GLY A 73 8.24 7.44 2.52
C GLY A 73 9.42 7.33 3.48
N ALA A 74 10.41 8.20 3.29
CA ALA A 74 11.47 8.48 4.24
C ALA A 74 11.71 9.99 4.28
N ASP A 75 12.05 10.53 5.44
CA ASP A 75 12.37 11.96 5.58
C ASP A 75 13.77 12.26 5.04
N GLU A 76 14.70 11.33 5.23
CA GLU A 76 16.09 11.41 4.77
C GLU A 76 16.52 10.07 4.16
N VAL A 77 17.34 10.13 3.11
CA VAL A 77 17.93 8.97 2.45
C VAL A 77 19.36 9.34 2.07
N ASP A 78 20.34 8.56 2.51
CA ASP A 78 21.74 8.78 2.18
C ASP A 78 22.13 8.12 0.83
N THR A 79 23.41 8.18 0.46
CA THR A 79 23.87 7.61 -0.82
C THR A 79 23.99 6.09 -0.84
N HIS A 80 23.79 5.42 0.30
CA HIS A 80 23.90 3.98 0.46
C HIS A 80 22.55 3.26 0.57
N LEU A 81 21.44 4.01 0.68
CA LEU A 81 20.08 3.53 0.94
C LEU A 81 19.94 2.83 2.30
#